data_AF-A0A9W6LYN9-F1
#
_entry.id   AF-A0A9W6LYN9-F1
#
_cell.length_a   1.000
_cell.length_b   1.000
_cell.length_c   1.000
_cell.angle_alpha   90.00
_cell.angle_beta   90.00
_cell.angle_gamma   90.00
#
_symmetry.space_group_name_H-M   'P 1'
#
loop_
_entity.id
_entity.type
_entity.pdbx_description
1 polymer ?
#
loop_
_entity_poly.entity_id
_entity_poly.type
_entity_poly.pdbx_seq_one_letter_code
_entity_poly.pdbx_strand_id
1 'polypeptide(L)'
;MKSLGRALTLALLSAITAEFLLGDQWLSGAAPLGQQIAELVLYTAFYGSAAVLIREIARGTGRGWPSILLLAFAFGVIEEGFVDQSLFNPDFAGEHLLAYGFIPGLAIGGPWTIFVLTLHVIWSMGAPIAIAEALFPRPLVGRRVVAPQVQGRWLGVPGIVVACILYVVGGTAILFATVIGPGFAGTPWQYLTAAVVAAAAIVVALRLPRMRPRGRGPYWWSLLTGLVATSLFVGADRLPRDFSPWLGCLVLLLPLAAGAVLAAVLRLDVLGLATGAVLTYCWLGLVKALLLGVLPAIEQCVLVAAVIAVLIVAYRMRRHVGAPVRVPAL
;
A
#
# COMPACT_ATOMS: atom_id res chain seq x y z
N MET A 1 20.84 -13.07 -8.09
CA MET A 1 19.55 -13.77 -8.23
C MET A 1 18.66 -13.67 -6.99
N LYS A 2 19.12 -14.06 -5.79
CA LYS A 2 18.28 -14.03 -4.55
C LYS A 2 17.79 -12.63 -4.13
N SER A 3 18.48 -11.54 -4.51
CA SER A 3 18.06 -10.16 -4.25
C SER A 3 16.97 -9.67 -5.21
N LEU A 4 17.14 -9.95 -6.50
CA LEU A 4 16.21 -9.56 -7.56
C LEU A 4 14.84 -10.22 -7.35
N GLY A 5 14.82 -11.52 -7.01
CA GLY A 5 13.57 -12.22 -6.71
C GLY A 5 12.74 -11.56 -5.60
N ARG A 6 13.39 -11.02 -4.56
CA ARG A 6 12.69 -10.31 -3.46
C ARG A 6 12.04 -9.03 -3.92
N ALA A 7 12.78 -8.24 -4.71
CA ALA A 7 12.27 -6.99 -5.26
C ALA A 7 11.13 -7.24 -6.25
N LEU A 8 11.25 -8.25 -7.12
CA LEU A 8 10.19 -8.63 -8.05
C LEU A 8 8.94 -9.14 -7.32
N THR A 9 9.09 -9.96 -6.27
CA THR A 9 7.96 -10.39 -5.44
C THR A 9 7.25 -9.20 -4.79
N LEU A 10 8.00 -8.24 -4.21
CA LEU A 10 7.39 -7.03 -3.65
C LEU A 10 6.70 -6.21 -4.73
N ALA A 11 7.33 -6.03 -5.88
CA ALA A 11 6.77 -5.24 -6.97
C ALA A 11 5.42 -5.81 -7.45
N LEU A 12 5.37 -7.14 -7.64
CA LEU A 12 4.15 -7.83 -8.05
C LEU A 12 3.08 -7.80 -6.95
N LEU A 13 3.46 -8.03 -5.69
CA LEU A 13 2.51 -7.96 -4.57
C LEU A 13 1.88 -6.58 -4.44
N SER A 14 2.65 -5.52 -4.65
CA SER A 14 2.17 -4.14 -4.61
C SER A 14 1.14 -3.88 -5.70
N ALA A 15 1.46 -4.20 -6.97
CA ALA A 15 0.54 -4.03 -8.09
C ALA A 15 -0.74 -4.86 -7.95
N ILE A 16 -0.61 -6.14 -7.59
CA ILE A 16 -1.78 -7.01 -7.37
C ILE A 16 -2.66 -6.48 -6.24
N THR A 17 -2.05 -6.01 -5.14
CA THR A 17 -2.83 -5.50 -4.00
C THR A 17 -3.53 -4.19 -4.33
N ALA A 18 -2.87 -3.31 -5.09
CA ALA A 18 -3.39 -1.99 -5.45
C ALA A 18 -4.67 -2.09 -6.27
N GLU A 19 -4.69 -2.92 -7.32
CA GLU A 19 -5.72 -2.84 -8.37
C GLU A 19 -6.58 -4.11 -8.46
N PHE A 20 -5.93 -5.27 -8.54
CA PHE A 20 -6.62 -6.54 -8.79
C PHE A 20 -7.30 -7.08 -7.51
N LEU A 21 -6.61 -7.06 -6.37
CA LEU A 21 -7.19 -7.54 -5.12
C LEU A 21 -8.27 -6.59 -4.59
N LEU A 22 -8.09 -5.29 -4.81
CA LEU A 22 -9.11 -4.26 -4.56
C LEU A 22 -10.38 -4.51 -5.38
N GLY A 23 -10.23 -5.14 -6.56
CA GLY A 23 -11.31 -5.39 -7.49
C GLY A 23 -11.68 -4.13 -8.28
N ASP A 24 -10.69 -3.34 -8.67
CA ASP A 24 -10.85 -2.28 -9.70
C ASP A 24 -10.39 -2.77 -11.07
N GLN A 25 -9.62 -3.86 -11.11
CA GLN A 25 -9.19 -4.53 -12.34
C GLN A 25 -9.48 -6.04 -12.29
N TRP A 26 -9.87 -6.60 -13.44
CA TRP A 26 -10.12 -8.03 -13.64
C TRP A 26 -9.58 -8.46 -15.00
N LEU A 27 -8.85 -9.56 -15.05
CA LEU A 27 -8.40 -10.20 -16.29
C LEU A 27 -9.59 -10.62 -17.18
N SER A 28 -10.73 -10.95 -16.57
CA SER A 28 -12.01 -11.26 -17.23
C SER A 28 -12.96 -10.06 -17.33
N GLY A 29 -12.46 -8.85 -17.07
CA GLY A 29 -13.25 -7.61 -17.08
C GLY A 29 -13.68 -7.16 -18.48
N ALA A 30 -14.24 -5.96 -18.55
CA ALA A 30 -14.73 -5.39 -19.81
C ALA A 30 -13.60 -5.12 -20.83
N ALA A 31 -12.36 -4.93 -20.36
CA ALA A 31 -11.19 -4.76 -21.22
C ALA A 31 -10.66 -6.10 -21.74
N PRO A 32 -10.11 -6.16 -22.96
CA PRO A 32 -9.49 -7.38 -23.48
C PRO A 32 -8.35 -7.89 -22.58
N LEU A 33 -8.20 -9.21 -22.48
CA LEU A 33 -7.16 -9.85 -21.65
C LEU A 33 -5.74 -9.28 -21.88
N GLY A 34 -5.39 -8.98 -23.13
CA GLY A 34 -4.10 -8.38 -23.46
C GLY A 34 -3.88 -7.00 -22.83
N GLN A 35 -4.94 -6.19 -22.74
CA GLN A 35 -4.90 -4.89 -22.07
C GLN A 35 -4.73 -5.06 -20.57
N GLN A 36 -5.47 -5.98 -19.95
CA GLN A 36 -5.37 -6.27 -18.52
C GLN A 36 -3.97 -6.78 -18.11
N ILE A 37 -3.33 -7.58 -18.97
CA ILE A 37 -1.94 -8.00 -18.78
C ILE A 37 -0.99 -6.79 -18.89
N ALA A 38 -1.21 -5.90 -19.86
CA ALA A 38 -0.40 -4.69 -20.01
C ALA A 38 -0.54 -3.75 -18.80
N GLU A 39 -1.76 -3.60 -18.27
CA GLU A 39 -2.05 -2.87 -17.04
C GLU A 39 -1.33 -3.49 -15.84
N LEU A 40 -1.37 -4.82 -15.65
CA LEU A 40 -0.60 -5.48 -14.59
C LEU A 40 0.90 -5.20 -14.69
N VAL A 41 1.47 -5.23 -15.90
CA VAL A 41 2.88 -4.88 -16.14
C VAL A 41 3.14 -3.42 -15.79
N LEU A 42 2.26 -2.52 -16.19
CA LEU A 42 2.35 -1.09 -15.92
C LEU A 42 2.26 -0.79 -14.42
N TYR A 43 1.29 -1.35 -13.72
CA TYR A 43 1.12 -1.24 -12.28
C TYR A 43 2.30 -1.85 -11.51
N THR A 44 2.88 -2.95 -12.02
CA THR A 44 4.11 -3.52 -11.46
C THR A 44 5.29 -2.58 -11.66
N ALA A 45 5.38 -1.90 -12.81
CA ALA A 45 6.41 -0.90 -13.06
C ALA A 45 6.22 0.34 -12.17
N PHE A 46 4.99 0.82 -11.95
CA PHE A 46 4.73 2.01 -11.15
C PHE A 46 4.64 1.72 -9.65
N TYR A 47 3.53 1.16 -9.16
CA TYR A 47 3.34 0.81 -7.75
C TYR A 47 4.45 -0.10 -7.24
N GLY A 48 4.76 -1.12 -8.03
CA GLY A 48 5.72 -2.13 -7.63
C GLY A 48 7.13 -1.59 -7.43
N SER A 49 7.61 -0.73 -8.34
CA SER A 49 8.92 -0.09 -8.17
C SER A 49 8.91 0.94 -7.05
N ALA A 50 7.80 1.68 -6.85
CA ALA A 50 7.64 2.62 -5.74
C ALA A 50 7.73 1.91 -4.39
N ALA A 51 7.03 0.79 -4.20
CA ALA A 51 7.10 -0.02 -2.99
C ALA A 51 8.53 -0.51 -2.70
N VAL A 52 9.24 -0.95 -3.75
CA VAL A 52 10.66 -1.34 -3.65
C VAL A 52 11.52 -0.14 -3.24
N LEU A 53 11.38 1.02 -3.87
CA LEU A 53 12.15 2.22 -3.57
C LEU A 53 11.90 2.71 -2.14
N ILE A 54 10.64 2.80 -1.71
CA ILE A 54 10.26 3.18 -0.34
C ILE A 54 10.95 2.26 0.67
N ARG A 55 10.86 0.94 0.44
CA ARG A 55 11.50 -0.05 1.30
C ARG A 55 13.02 0.10 1.32
N GLU A 56 13.66 0.25 0.16
CA GLU A 56 15.12 0.39 0.06
C GLU A 56 15.64 1.69 0.69
N ILE A 57 14.89 2.79 0.58
CA ILE A 57 15.22 4.07 1.23
C ILE A 57 15.07 3.94 2.74
N ALA A 58 13.94 3.46 3.24
CA ALA A 58 13.71 3.33 4.67
C ALA A 58 14.72 2.37 5.31
N ARG A 59 14.87 1.16 4.75
CA ARG A 59 15.76 0.13 5.29
C ARG A 59 17.23 0.46 5.08
N GLY A 60 17.61 0.96 3.91
CA GLY A 60 18.99 1.33 3.59
C GLY A 60 19.52 2.48 4.44
N THR A 61 18.63 3.28 5.02
CA THR A 61 19.02 4.39 5.88
C THR A 61 18.76 4.11 7.38
N GLY A 62 18.37 2.88 7.73
CA GLY A 62 18.17 2.42 9.12
C GLY A 62 16.85 2.88 9.76
N ARG A 63 15.84 3.24 8.96
CA ARG A 63 14.55 3.76 9.39
C ARG A 63 13.47 2.67 9.46
N GLY A 64 12.42 2.98 10.23
CA GLY A 64 11.35 2.07 10.60
C GLY A 64 10.04 2.30 9.85
N TRP A 65 8.98 1.66 10.36
CA TRP A 65 7.63 1.76 9.82
C TRP A 65 7.06 3.17 9.72
N PRO A 66 7.28 4.09 10.69
CA PRO A 66 6.85 5.47 10.53
C PRO A 66 7.40 6.15 9.26
N SER A 67 8.67 5.90 8.91
CA SER A 67 9.25 6.41 7.67
C SER A 67 8.68 5.73 6.43
N ILE A 68 8.41 4.42 6.49
CA ILE A 68 7.76 3.69 5.38
C ILE A 68 6.37 4.27 5.11
N LEU A 69 5.56 4.48 6.14
CA LEU A 69 4.20 5.01 5.99
C LEU A 69 4.20 6.47 5.50
N LEU A 70 5.14 7.31 5.95
CA LEU A 70 5.29 8.67 5.43
C LEU A 70 5.79 8.72 3.99
N LEU A 71 6.69 7.82 3.60
CA LEU A 71 7.13 7.73 2.20
C LEU A 71 6.02 7.17 1.30
N ALA A 72 5.21 6.24 1.80
CA ALA A 72 4.02 5.76 1.10
C ALA A 72 2.94 6.86 0.97
N PHE A 73 2.78 7.69 1.99
CA PHE A 73 1.92 8.88 1.93
C PHE A 73 2.44 9.87 0.88
N ALA A 74 3.76 10.13 0.85
CA ALA A 74 4.35 10.98 -0.18
C ALA A 74 4.13 10.40 -1.59
N PHE A 75 4.25 9.08 -1.76
CA PHE A 75 3.92 8.41 -3.01
C PHE A 75 2.45 8.64 -3.41
N GLY A 76 1.49 8.44 -2.49
CA GLY A 76 0.07 8.70 -2.77
C GLY A 76 -0.18 10.16 -3.16
N VAL A 77 0.45 11.13 -2.49
CA VAL A 77 0.34 12.55 -2.90
C VAL A 77 0.95 12.82 -4.28
N ILE A 78 2.04 12.13 -4.63
CA ILE A 78 2.66 12.27 -5.95
C ILE A 78 1.77 11.68 -7.04
N GLU A 79 1.26 10.48 -6.81
CA GLU A 79 0.34 9.80 -7.72
C GLU A 79 -0.93 10.62 -7.93
N GLU A 80 -1.64 10.88 -6.85
CA GLU A 80 -2.97 11.49 -6.86
C GLU A 80 -2.96 12.99 -7.15
N GLY A 81 -1.79 13.63 -7.05
CA GLY A 81 -1.59 15.06 -7.31
C GLY A 81 -0.91 15.38 -8.63
N PHE A 82 -0.04 14.50 -9.16
CA PHE A 82 0.70 14.75 -10.40
C PHE A 82 0.40 13.74 -11.49
N VAL A 83 0.30 12.46 -11.13
CA VAL A 83 0.26 11.36 -12.10
C VAL A 83 -1.17 11.18 -12.60
N ASP A 84 -2.12 10.83 -11.76
CA ASP A 84 -3.52 10.66 -12.18
C ASP A 84 -4.40 11.89 -11.90
N GLN A 85 -3.97 12.72 -10.95
CA GLN A 85 -4.63 13.94 -10.53
C GLN A 85 -6.04 13.75 -9.98
N SER A 86 -6.37 12.59 -9.40
CA SER A 86 -7.71 12.36 -8.83
C SER A 86 -8.04 13.29 -7.65
N LEU A 87 -7.03 13.85 -6.96
CA LEU A 87 -7.28 14.87 -5.91
C LEU A 87 -7.91 16.14 -6.45
N PHE A 88 -7.68 16.43 -7.74
CA PHE A 88 -7.98 17.71 -8.37
C PHE A 88 -8.98 17.60 -9.50
N ASN A 89 -9.09 16.44 -10.14
CA ASN A 89 -9.99 16.20 -11.25
C ASN A 89 -11.43 15.97 -10.74
N PRO A 90 -12.39 16.87 -11.02
CA PRO A 90 -13.77 16.74 -10.56
C PRO A 90 -14.53 15.58 -11.24
N ASP A 91 -14.01 15.07 -12.36
CA ASP A 91 -14.62 14.02 -13.18
C ASP A 91 -13.65 12.85 -13.37
N PHE A 92 -12.78 12.61 -12.39
CA PHE A 92 -11.79 11.54 -12.44
C PHE A 92 -12.46 10.18 -12.69
N ALA A 93 -12.01 9.47 -13.72
CA ALA A 93 -12.61 8.20 -14.15
C ALA A 93 -14.14 8.26 -14.41
N GLY A 94 -14.68 9.45 -14.72
CA GLY A 94 -16.12 9.67 -14.90
C GLY A 94 -16.91 9.80 -13.60
N GLU A 95 -16.24 9.92 -12.46
CA GLU A 95 -16.85 10.00 -11.13
C GLU A 95 -16.67 11.38 -10.49
N HIS A 96 -17.69 11.82 -9.74
CA HIS A 96 -17.67 13.11 -9.03
C HIS A 96 -17.10 12.98 -7.62
N LEU A 97 -15.85 12.53 -7.54
CA LEU A 97 -15.18 12.16 -6.28
C LEU A 97 -15.00 13.35 -5.33
N LEU A 98 -14.85 14.55 -5.88
CA LEU A 98 -14.61 15.77 -5.10
C LEU A 98 -15.89 16.44 -4.58
N ALA A 99 -17.06 16.10 -5.14
CA ALA A 99 -18.30 16.83 -4.88
C ALA A 99 -18.74 16.74 -3.41
N TYR A 100 -18.59 15.55 -2.80
CA TYR A 100 -18.93 15.34 -1.41
C TYR A 100 -17.80 15.83 -0.50
N GLY A 101 -18.01 16.97 0.15
CA GLY A 101 -17.00 17.60 1.00
C GLY A 101 -15.95 18.40 0.24
N PHE A 102 -16.36 19.03 -0.87
CA PHE A 102 -15.49 19.92 -1.63
C PHE A 102 -14.99 21.09 -0.78
N ILE A 103 -13.68 21.37 -0.85
CA ILE A 103 -13.00 22.44 -0.12
C ILE A 103 -12.52 23.48 -1.15
N PRO A 104 -13.23 24.61 -1.36
CA PRO A 104 -12.94 25.54 -2.44
C PRO A 104 -11.51 26.08 -2.46
N GLY A 105 -10.94 26.38 -1.28
CA GLY A 105 -9.58 26.93 -1.18
C GLY A 105 -8.46 25.96 -1.56
N LEU A 106 -8.74 24.66 -1.57
CA LEU A 106 -7.79 23.60 -1.95
C LEU A 106 -8.16 22.92 -3.27
N ALA A 107 -9.42 23.08 -3.71
CA ALA A 107 -10.00 22.39 -4.85
C ALA A 107 -9.82 20.85 -4.77
N ILE A 108 -10.16 20.30 -3.59
CA ILE A 108 -10.14 18.85 -3.28
C ILE A 108 -11.45 18.45 -2.58
N GLY A 109 -11.78 17.16 -2.59
CA GLY A 109 -12.80 16.57 -1.74
C GLY A 109 -12.18 16.00 -0.47
N GLY A 110 -12.64 16.45 0.71
CA GLY A 110 -12.09 16.02 2.01
C GLY A 110 -12.15 14.49 2.22
N PRO A 111 -13.33 13.86 2.15
CA PRO A 111 -13.48 12.41 2.26
C PRO A 111 -12.66 11.63 1.23
N TRP A 112 -12.70 12.04 -0.05
CA TRP A 112 -11.91 11.41 -1.12
C TRP A 112 -10.41 11.46 -0.85
N THR A 113 -9.90 12.63 -0.45
CA THR A 113 -8.48 12.82 -0.09
C THR A 113 -8.04 11.86 1.00
N ILE A 114 -8.85 11.68 2.04
CA ILE A 114 -8.56 10.74 3.13
C ILE A 114 -8.62 9.30 2.61
N PHE A 115 -9.64 8.98 1.81
CA PHE A 115 -9.85 7.66 1.27
C PHE A 115 -8.68 7.20 0.41
N VAL A 116 -8.38 7.97 -0.65
CA VAL A 116 -7.41 7.63 -1.67
C VAL A 116 -5.99 7.61 -1.10
N LEU A 117 -5.58 8.62 -0.32
CA LEU A 117 -4.23 8.62 0.27
C LEU A 117 -4.02 7.47 1.27
N THR A 118 -5.05 7.07 2.01
CA THR A 118 -4.96 5.90 2.89
C THR A 118 -4.79 4.61 2.09
N LEU A 119 -5.46 4.52 0.94
CA LEU A 119 -5.34 3.40 0.02
C LEU A 119 -3.87 3.13 -0.32
N HIS A 120 -3.14 4.16 -0.74
CA HIS A 120 -1.72 3.99 -1.09
C HIS A 120 -0.85 3.67 0.12
N VAL A 121 -1.10 4.34 1.25
CA VAL A 121 -0.31 4.13 2.48
C VAL A 121 -0.40 2.68 2.96
N ILE A 122 -1.61 2.12 3.00
CA ILE A 122 -1.86 0.81 3.61
C ILE A 122 -1.74 -0.31 2.58
N TRP A 123 -2.44 -0.22 1.45
CA TRP A 123 -2.66 -1.38 0.57
C TRP A 123 -1.70 -1.46 -0.60
N SER A 124 -1.45 -0.38 -1.34
CA SER A 124 -0.48 -0.45 -2.45
C SER A 124 0.97 -0.45 -1.97
N MET A 125 1.25 0.08 -0.77
CA MET A 125 2.62 0.17 -0.22
C MET A 125 2.85 -0.63 1.06
N GLY A 126 2.21 -0.24 2.17
CA GLY A 126 2.56 -0.72 3.51
C GLY A 126 2.43 -2.23 3.70
N ALA A 127 1.28 -2.80 3.32
CA ALA A 127 0.99 -4.21 3.49
C ALA A 127 1.85 -5.10 2.56
N PRO A 128 2.00 -4.82 1.26
CA PRO A 128 2.94 -5.54 0.39
C PRO A 128 4.38 -5.54 0.92
N ILE A 129 4.87 -4.40 1.42
CA ILE A 129 6.20 -4.31 2.05
C ILE A 129 6.28 -5.24 3.28
N ALA A 130 5.27 -5.24 4.15
CA ALA A 130 5.25 -6.07 5.36
C ALA A 130 5.28 -7.56 5.01
N ILE A 131 4.48 -7.96 4.03
CA ILE A 131 4.36 -9.35 3.57
C ILE A 131 5.66 -9.79 2.88
N ALA A 132 6.20 -8.99 1.96
CA ALA A 132 7.46 -9.31 1.30
C ALA A 132 8.62 -9.42 2.28
N GLU A 133 8.71 -8.53 3.27
CA GLU A 133 9.71 -8.64 4.34
C GLU A 133 9.56 -9.93 5.16
N ALA A 134 8.33 -10.41 5.38
CA ALA A 134 8.06 -11.66 6.08
C ALA A 134 8.30 -12.92 5.23
N LEU A 135 8.14 -12.84 3.90
CA LEU A 135 8.50 -13.91 2.96
C LEU A 135 10.01 -14.11 2.86
N PHE A 136 10.78 -13.03 3.02
CA PHE A 136 12.24 -13.05 2.90
C PHE A 136 12.94 -12.58 4.18
N PRO A 137 12.74 -13.27 5.32
CA PRO A 137 13.39 -12.90 6.56
C PRO A 137 14.91 -13.07 6.40
N ARG A 138 15.69 -12.01 6.68
CA ARG A 138 17.15 -12.14 6.73
C ARG A 138 17.55 -12.80 8.05
N PRO A 139 18.39 -13.86 8.03
CA PRO A 139 18.91 -14.45 9.25
C PRO A 139 19.83 -13.48 9.99
N LEU A 140 19.81 -13.64 11.30
CA LEU A 140 20.77 -13.19 12.30
C LEU A 140 22.20 -13.10 11.74
N VAL A 141 22.84 -11.93 11.83
CA VAL A 141 24.30 -11.84 11.69
C VAL A 141 24.91 -12.26 13.04
N GLY A 142 25.31 -13.53 13.16
CA GLY A 142 25.87 -14.11 14.39
C GLY A 142 24.83 -14.48 15.46
N ARG A 143 25.25 -14.52 16.75
CA ARG A 143 24.38 -14.79 17.93
C ARG A 143 23.43 -13.63 18.32
N ARG A 144 23.41 -12.52 17.57
CA ARG A 144 22.53 -11.38 17.88
C ARG A 144 21.19 -11.55 17.20
N VAL A 145 20.13 -11.57 18.00
CA VAL A 145 18.73 -11.41 17.58
C VAL A 145 18.58 -10.07 16.86
N VAL A 146 18.78 -10.08 15.54
CA VAL A 146 18.45 -8.94 14.69
C VAL A 146 16.93 -8.99 14.53
N ALA A 147 16.21 -8.03 15.14
CA ALA A 147 14.75 -8.05 15.09
C ALA A 147 14.25 -8.04 13.63
N PRO A 148 13.05 -8.59 13.34
CA PRO A 148 12.50 -8.74 11.98
C PRO A 148 12.52 -7.47 11.12
N GLN A 149 12.55 -6.30 11.77
CA GLN A 149 12.49 -4.98 11.15
C GLN A 149 13.87 -4.47 10.67
N VAL A 150 14.98 -5.12 11.02
CA VAL A 150 16.32 -4.72 10.56
C VAL A 150 16.70 -5.58 9.35
N GLN A 151 16.07 -5.28 8.22
CA GLN A 151 16.50 -5.83 6.95
C GLN A 151 17.46 -4.87 6.26
N GLY A 152 18.59 -5.37 5.74
CA GLY A 152 19.46 -4.57 4.88
C GLY A 152 18.87 -4.39 3.47
N ARG A 153 19.50 -3.53 2.67
CA ARG A 153 19.18 -3.32 1.24
C ARG A 153 19.08 -4.65 0.48
N TRP A 154 18.05 -4.82 -0.35
CA TRP A 154 17.96 -5.96 -1.27
C TRP A 154 18.71 -5.64 -2.56
N LEU A 155 18.67 -4.40 -3.03
CA LEU A 155 19.23 -4.00 -4.30
C LEU A 155 20.56 -3.24 -4.13
N GLY A 156 21.48 -3.44 -5.08
CA GLY A 156 22.61 -2.54 -5.29
C GLY A 156 22.21 -1.34 -6.16
N VAL A 157 23.15 -0.43 -6.42
CA VAL A 157 22.90 0.79 -7.22
C VAL A 157 22.22 0.50 -8.57
N PRO A 158 22.64 -0.50 -9.38
CA PRO A 158 21.97 -0.78 -10.65
C PRO A 158 20.49 -1.15 -10.48
N GLY A 159 20.16 -1.92 -9.45
CA GLY A 159 18.77 -2.30 -9.17
C GLY A 159 17.92 -1.11 -8.73
N ILE A 160 18.50 -0.17 -7.98
CA ILE A 160 17.82 1.09 -7.62
C ILE A 160 17.58 1.95 -8.85
N VAL A 161 18.58 2.08 -9.73
CA VAL A 161 18.44 2.83 -10.99
C VAL A 161 17.32 2.25 -11.85
N VAL A 162 17.28 0.92 -12.01
CA VAL A 162 16.20 0.24 -12.74
C VAL A 162 14.84 0.51 -12.08
N ALA A 163 14.73 0.44 -10.75
CA ALA A 163 13.49 0.74 -10.05
C ALA A 163 13.05 2.21 -10.27
N CYS A 164 13.98 3.18 -10.23
CA CYS A 164 13.67 4.59 -10.54
C CYS A 164 13.19 4.76 -11.99
N ILE A 165 13.82 4.09 -12.95
CA ILE A 165 13.40 4.14 -14.36
C ILE A 165 11.99 3.57 -14.51
N LEU A 166 11.72 2.40 -13.93
CA LEU A 166 10.39 1.78 -13.97
C LEU A 166 9.33 2.67 -13.31
N TYR A 167 9.65 3.32 -12.19
CA TYR A 167 8.77 4.27 -11.53
C TYR A 167 8.41 5.44 -12.45
N VAL A 168 9.41 6.06 -13.08
CA VAL A 168 9.18 7.20 -13.98
C VAL A 168 8.43 6.79 -15.24
N VAL A 169 8.81 5.68 -15.87
CA VAL A 169 8.15 5.17 -17.08
C VAL A 169 6.70 4.77 -16.78
N GLY A 170 6.49 4.02 -15.70
CA GLY A 170 5.15 3.61 -15.28
C GLY A 170 4.26 4.80 -14.94
N GLY A 171 4.77 5.75 -14.15
CA GLY A 171 4.04 6.98 -13.83
C GLY A 171 3.74 7.83 -15.06
N THR A 172 4.67 7.94 -16.01
CA THR A 172 4.45 8.69 -17.27
C THR A 172 3.34 8.04 -18.11
N ALA A 173 3.29 6.71 -18.17
CA ALA A 173 2.25 5.99 -18.90
C ALA A 173 0.86 6.15 -18.23
N ILE A 174 0.79 6.10 -16.89
CA ILE A 174 -0.46 6.38 -16.17
C ILE A 174 -0.89 7.83 -16.41
N LEU A 175 0.01 8.80 -16.25
CA LEU A 175 -0.23 10.22 -16.56
C LEU A 175 -0.80 10.42 -17.96
N PHE A 176 -0.25 9.72 -18.95
CA PHE A 176 -0.77 9.81 -20.30
C PHE A 176 -2.21 9.30 -20.38
N ALA A 177 -2.51 8.16 -19.75
CA ALA A 177 -3.82 7.53 -19.78
C ALA A 177 -4.91 8.31 -19.01
N THR A 178 -4.56 8.96 -17.90
CA THR A 178 -5.53 9.56 -16.97
C THR A 178 -5.63 11.07 -17.06
N VAL A 179 -4.60 11.76 -17.55
CA VAL A 179 -4.53 13.23 -17.58
C VAL A 179 -4.42 13.73 -19.01
N ILE A 180 -3.40 13.31 -19.75
CA ILE A 180 -3.12 13.85 -21.09
C ILE A 180 -4.19 13.42 -22.10
N GLY A 181 -4.57 12.14 -22.10
CA GLY A 181 -5.61 11.61 -22.97
C GLY A 181 -6.99 12.24 -22.72
N PRO A 182 -7.47 12.25 -21.45
CA PRO A 182 -8.76 12.87 -21.11
C PRO A 182 -8.77 14.41 -21.14
N GLY A 183 -7.60 15.07 -21.12
CA GLY A 183 -7.49 16.52 -21.25
C GLY A 183 -7.70 17.31 -19.94
N PHE A 184 -7.43 16.70 -18.79
CA PHE A 184 -7.44 17.40 -17.49
C PHE A 184 -6.03 17.92 -17.15
N ALA A 185 -5.94 19.07 -16.49
CA ALA A 185 -4.68 19.53 -15.89
C ALA A 185 -4.98 20.37 -14.64
N GLY A 186 -4.37 19.98 -13.53
CA GLY A 186 -4.38 20.75 -12.30
C GLY A 186 -3.78 22.15 -12.48
N THR A 187 -4.17 23.06 -11.60
CA THR A 187 -3.62 24.42 -11.56
C THR A 187 -2.18 24.42 -11.00
N PRO A 188 -1.36 25.45 -11.32
CA PRO A 188 -0.01 25.56 -10.77
C PRO A 188 0.04 25.51 -9.23
N TRP A 189 -0.98 26.03 -8.54
CA TRP A 189 -1.05 26.01 -7.08
C TRP A 189 -1.36 24.62 -6.51
N GLN A 190 -2.17 23.81 -7.21
CA GLN A 190 -2.42 22.41 -6.85
C GLN A 190 -1.13 21.58 -6.95
N TYR A 191 -0.38 21.73 -8.04
CA TYR A 191 0.93 21.09 -8.20
C TYR A 191 1.94 21.57 -7.14
N LEU A 192 2.00 22.88 -6.86
CA LEU A 192 2.89 23.39 -5.82
C LEU A 192 2.54 22.81 -4.45
N THR A 193 1.25 22.75 -4.12
CA THR A 193 0.78 22.21 -2.84
C THR A 193 1.13 20.74 -2.70
N ALA A 194 0.85 19.92 -3.73
CA ALA A 194 1.22 18.51 -3.75
C ALA A 194 2.74 18.32 -3.63
N ALA A 195 3.55 19.12 -4.34
CA ALA A 195 5.01 19.08 -4.24
C ALA A 195 5.49 19.39 -2.82
N VAL A 196 4.97 20.44 -2.20
CA VAL A 196 5.35 20.86 -0.84
C VAL A 196 4.96 19.78 0.18
N VAL A 197 3.76 19.22 0.09
CA VAL A 197 3.28 18.17 1.00
C VAL A 197 4.11 16.90 0.85
N ALA A 198 4.35 16.43 -0.38
CA ALA A 198 5.17 15.25 -0.65
C ALA A 198 6.62 15.46 -0.18
N ALA A 199 7.23 16.60 -0.50
CA ALA A 199 8.58 16.94 -0.06
C ALA A 199 8.69 17.02 1.46
N ALA A 200 7.71 17.64 2.13
CA ALA A 200 7.65 17.69 3.59
C ALA A 200 7.57 16.28 4.20
N ALA A 201 6.69 15.41 3.66
CA ALA A 201 6.57 14.03 4.11
C ALA A 201 7.87 13.23 3.92
N ILE A 202 8.54 13.37 2.78
CA ILE A 202 9.85 12.75 2.52
C ILE A 202 10.90 13.27 3.51
N VAL A 203 11.00 14.59 3.70
CA VAL A 203 11.98 15.19 4.62
C VAL A 203 11.73 14.72 6.06
N VAL A 204 10.48 14.72 6.52
CA VAL A 204 10.13 14.22 7.86
C VAL A 204 10.46 12.73 7.97
N ALA A 205 10.07 11.91 7.00
CA ALA A 205 10.39 10.48 6.97
C ALA A 205 11.90 10.24 7.09
N LEU A 206 12.70 11.05 6.39
CA LEU A 206 14.16 11.01 6.41
C LEU A 206 14.76 11.68 7.66
N ARG A 207 14.04 12.45 8.46
CA ARG A 207 14.54 12.99 9.73
C ARG A 207 14.14 12.17 10.95
N LEU A 208 13.20 11.23 10.81
CA LEU A 208 12.81 10.36 11.91
C LEU A 208 14.00 9.55 12.46
N PRO A 209 14.03 9.30 13.78
CA PRO A 209 15.10 8.54 14.40
C PRO A 209 15.31 7.17 13.77
N ARG A 210 16.57 6.73 13.72
CA ARG A 210 16.90 5.36 13.33
C ARG A 210 16.14 4.38 14.23
N MET A 211 15.64 3.33 13.61
CA MET A 211 14.78 2.36 14.29
C MET A 211 15.57 1.57 15.32
N ARG A 212 14.98 1.44 16.52
CA ARG A 212 15.42 0.45 17.49
C ARG A 212 14.72 -0.89 17.19
N PRO A 213 15.46 -2.01 17.15
CA PRO A 213 14.87 -3.35 17.03
C PRO A 213 13.74 -3.53 18.05
N ARG A 214 12.56 -3.97 17.61
CA ARG A 214 11.41 -4.23 18.50
C ARG A 214 11.06 -5.72 18.46
N GLY A 215 10.75 -6.27 19.63
CA GLY A 215 10.24 -7.63 19.77
C GLY A 215 8.95 -7.85 18.97
N ARG A 216 8.56 -9.12 18.83
CA ARG A 216 7.35 -9.48 18.10
C ARG A 216 6.12 -9.16 18.95
N GLY A 217 5.15 -8.48 18.34
CA GLY A 217 3.83 -8.29 18.92
C GLY A 217 2.94 -9.54 18.77
N PRO A 218 1.76 -9.55 19.38
CA PRO A 218 0.81 -10.64 19.25
C PRO A 218 0.17 -10.67 17.85
N TYR A 219 0.61 -11.59 17.00
CA TYR A 219 0.17 -11.68 15.60
C TYR A 219 -1.35 -11.68 15.41
N TRP A 220 -2.08 -12.54 16.13
CA TRP A 220 -3.53 -12.69 15.94
C TRP A 220 -4.32 -11.44 16.37
N TRP A 221 -3.96 -10.82 17.48
CA TRP A 221 -4.54 -9.53 17.90
C TRP A 221 -4.25 -8.42 16.88
N SER A 222 -3.08 -8.47 16.26
CA SER A 222 -2.67 -7.52 15.23
C SER A 222 -3.45 -7.72 13.94
N LEU A 223 -3.69 -8.98 13.54
CA LEU A 223 -4.56 -9.33 12.41
C LEU A 223 -5.97 -8.83 12.63
N LEU A 224 -6.57 -9.13 13.78
CA LEU A 224 -7.93 -8.68 14.10
C LEU A 224 -8.01 -7.15 14.13
N THR A 225 -7.03 -6.48 14.75
CA THR A 225 -7.00 -5.00 14.78
C THR A 225 -6.90 -4.42 13.38
N GLY A 226 -6.00 -4.95 12.55
CA GLY A 226 -5.86 -4.54 11.15
C GLY A 226 -7.18 -4.72 10.40
N LEU A 227 -7.71 -5.95 10.39
CA LEU A 227 -8.93 -6.31 9.67
C LEU A 227 -10.13 -5.46 10.10
N VAL A 228 -10.34 -5.26 11.40
CA VAL A 228 -11.47 -4.47 11.90
C VAL A 228 -11.30 -3.00 11.52
N ALA A 229 -10.14 -2.39 11.81
CA ALA A 229 -9.91 -0.97 11.52
C ALA A 229 -10.03 -0.69 10.01
N THR A 230 -9.42 -1.51 9.16
CA THR A 230 -9.46 -1.30 7.72
C THR A 230 -10.82 -1.67 7.10
N SER A 231 -11.54 -2.66 7.63
CA SER A 231 -12.90 -2.95 7.14
C SER A 231 -13.90 -1.87 7.55
N LEU A 232 -13.76 -1.29 8.75
CA LEU A 232 -14.55 -0.13 9.15
C LEU A 232 -14.25 1.08 8.26
N PHE A 233 -12.97 1.30 7.92
CA PHE A 233 -12.57 2.37 7.00
C PHE A 233 -13.19 2.21 5.61
N VAL A 234 -13.07 1.04 4.99
CA VAL A 234 -13.64 0.81 3.65
C VAL A 234 -15.18 0.73 3.70
N GLY A 235 -15.76 0.31 4.82
CA GLY A 235 -17.21 0.36 5.04
C GLY A 235 -17.72 1.80 5.16
N ALA A 236 -16.96 2.68 5.80
CA ALA A 236 -17.31 4.09 5.98
C ALA A 236 -17.43 4.85 4.66
N ASP A 237 -16.57 4.55 3.68
CA ASP A 237 -16.62 5.14 2.34
C ASP A 237 -17.90 4.78 1.56
N ARG A 238 -18.56 3.66 1.93
CA ARG A 238 -19.83 3.23 1.33
C ARG A 238 -21.08 3.79 1.97
N LEU A 239 -20.95 4.59 3.03
CA LEU A 239 -22.13 5.15 3.68
C LEU A 239 -22.85 6.15 2.75
N PRO A 240 -24.19 6.26 2.81
CA PRO A 240 -24.94 7.22 2.01
C PRO A 240 -24.43 8.65 2.22
N ARG A 241 -24.30 9.44 1.15
CA ARG A 241 -23.72 10.80 1.22
C ARG A 241 -24.71 11.87 1.73
N ASP A 242 -25.72 11.45 2.49
CA ASP A 242 -26.84 12.29 2.97
C ASP A 242 -26.50 13.04 4.28
N PHE A 243 -25.35 12.75 4.88
CA PHE A 243 -24.89 13.38 6.11
C PHE A 243 -23.75 14.38 5.86
N SER A 244 -23.28 15.03 6.92
CA SER A 244 -22.21 16.04 6.79
C SER A 244 -20.90 15.41 6.28
N PRO A 245 -20.24 15.97 5.26
CA PRO A 245 -18.97 15.45 4.78
C PRO A 245 -17.86 15.47 5.84
N TRP A 246 -17.93 16.38 6.81
CA TRP A 246 -16.99 16.45 7.93
C TRP A 246 -17.18 15.29 8.91
N LEU A 247 -18.42 14.84 9.09
CA LEU A 247 -18.69 13.59 9.78
C LEU A 247 -18.14 12.41 8.98
N GLY A 248 -18.21 12.46 7.64
CA GLY A 248 -17.55 11.48 6.76
C GLY A 248 -16.05 11.38 6.97
N CYS A 249 -15.36 12.53 6.97
CA CYS A 249 -13.94 12.61 7.31
C CYS A 249 -13.65 12.01 8.69
N LEU A 250 -14.46 12.35 9.70
CA LEU A 250 -14.29 11.82 11.05
C LEU A 250 -14.47 10.29 11.08
N VAL A 251 -15.52 9.76 10.46
CA VAL A 251 -15.81 8.32 10.43
C VAL A 251 -14.73 7.54 9.67
N LEU A 252 -14.10 8.13 8.65
CA LEU A 252 -12.92 7.56 7.97
C LEU A 252 -11.67 7.58 8.88
N LEU A 253 -11.39 8.71 9.54
CA LEU A 253 -10.16 8.86 10.33
C LEU A 253 -10.18 8.11 11.65
N LEU A 254 -11.34 7.97 12.29
CA LEU A 254 -11.49 7.32 13.60
C LEU A 254 -10.96 5.88 13.64
N PRO A 255 -11.36 4.95 12.75
CA PRO A 255 -10.84 3.58 12.79
C PRO A 255 -9.34 3.51 12.53
N LEU A 256 -8.80 4.37 11.66
CA LEU A 256 -7.36 4.47 11.40
C LEU A 256 -6.59 4.96 12.62
N ALA A 257 -7.08 6.03 13.26
CA ALA A 257 -6.48 6.60 14.46
C ALA A 257 -6.53 5.60 15.62
N ALA A 258 -7.68 4.96 15.86
CA ALA A 258 -7.84 3.93 16.87
C ALA A 258 -6.90 2.74 16.61
N GLY A 259 -6.85 2.25 15.37
CA GLY A 259 -5.95 1.17 14.96
C GLY A 259 -4.47 1.53 15.16
N ALA A 260 -4.07 2.75 14.80
CA ALA A 260 -2.70 3.23 14.98
C ALA A 260 -2.32 3.38 16.46
N VAL A 261 -3.22 3.91 17.30
CA VAL A 261 -3.02 4.02 18.75
C VAL A 261 -2.92 2.64 19.38
N LEU A 262 -3.83 1.71 19.05
CA LEU A 262 -3.76 0.33 19.53
C LEU A 262 -2.46 -0.35 19.08
N ALA A 263 -2.06 -0.15 17.82
CA ALA A 263 -0.81 -0.68 17.30
C ALA A 263 0.42 -0.16 18.05
N ALA A 264 0.44 1.13 18.41
CA ALA A 264 1.52 1.74 19.16
C ALA A 264 1.55 1.27 20.62
N VAL A 265 0.41 1.31 21.31
CA VAL A 265 0.27 0.98 22.75
C VAL A 265 0.51 -0.50 23.00
N LEU A 266 -0.17 -1.37 22.23
CA LEU A 266 -0.06 -2.83 22.37
C LEU A 266 1.14 -3.41 21.63
N ARG A 267 1.93 -2.56 20.96
CA ARG A 267 3.11 -2.93 20.17
C ARG A 267 2.78 -4.05 19.19
N LEU A 268 1.69 -3.84 18.43
CA LEU A 268 1.16 -4.84 17.52
C LEU A 268 2.15 -5.20 16.43
N ASP A 269 1.97 -6.41 15.96
CA ASP A 269 2.75 -7.05 14.94
C ASP A 269 2.41 -6.51 13.55
N VAL A 270 3.42 -6.00 12.83
CA VAL A 270 3.16 -5.38 11.53
C VAL A 270 2.73 -6.39 10.46
N LEU A 271 3.23 -7.63 10.50
CA LEU A 271 2.74 -8.65 9.57
C LEU A 271 1.27 -8.95 9.87
N GLY A 272 0.89 -9.08 11.15
CA GLY A 272 -0.51 -9.26 11.53
C GLY A 272 -1.39 -8.11 11.03
N LEU A 273 -1.02 -6.85 11.28
CA LEU A 273 -1.75 -5.68 10.78
C LEU A 273 -1.91 -5.71 9.25
N ALA A 274 -0.83 -6.01 8.52
CA ALA A 274 -0.86 -6.12 7.06
C ALA A 274 -1.71 -7.29 6.56
N THR A 275 -1.69 -8.44 7.24
CA THR A 275 -2.58 -9.57 6.95
C THR A 275 -4.03 -9.15 7.13
N GLY A 276 -4.37 -8.45 8.21
CA GLY A 276 -5.71 -7.93 8.44
C GLY A 276 -6.17 -6.97 7.34
N ALA A 277 -5.32 -6.01 6.95
CA ALA A 277 -5.59 -5.07 5.87
C ALA A 277 -5.82 -5.79 4.52
N VAL A 278 -4.97 -6.74 4.16
CA VAL A 278 -5.12 -7.50 2.91
C VAL A 278 -6.39 -8.35 2.91
N LEU A 279 -6.78 -8.93 4.06
CA LEU A 279 -8.06 -9.63 4.19
C LEU A 279 -9.27 -8.69 4.02
N THR A 280 -9.14 -7.40 4.34
CA THR A 280 -10.16 -6.41 3.97
C THR A 280 -10.34 -6.33 2.45
N TYR A 281 -9.23 -6.28 1.70
CA TYR A 281 -9.31 -6.28 0.23
C TYR A 281 -9.81 -7.61 -0.34
N CYS A 282 -9.48 -8.73 0.29
CA CYS A 282 -10.04 -10.02 -0.12
C CYS A 282 -11.58 -10.03 -0.11
N TRP A 283 -12.21 -9.62 1.00
CA TRP A 283 -13.68 -9.61 1.04
C TRP A 283 -14.26 -8.50 0.17
N LEU A 284 -13.61 -7.33 0.13
CA LEU A 284 -14.04 -6.19 -0.66
C LEU A 284 -14.07 -6.51 -2.16
N GLY A 285 -12.95 -7.00 -2.69
CA GLY A 285 -12.85 -7.37 -4.09
C GLY A 285 -13.83 -8.49 -4.44
N LEU A 286 -14.07 -9.44 -3.53
CA LEU A 286 -15.10 -10.48 -3.73
C LEU A 286 -16.51 -9.87 -3.83
N VAL A 287 -16.85 -8.91 -2.97
CA VAL A 287 -18.14 -8.21 -3.06
C VAL A 287 -18.28 -7.48 -4.40
N LYS A 288 -17.26 -6.72 -4.84
CA LYS A 288 -17.28 -6.05 -6.15
C LYS A 288 -17.42 -7.05 -7.30
N ALA A 289 -16.66 -8.14 -7.26
CA ALA A 289 -16.68 -9.17 -8.30
C ALA A 289 -18.05 -9.88 -8.38
N LEU A 290 -18.67 -10.19 -7.25
CA LEU A 290 -20.01 -10.80 -7.19
C LEU A 290 -21.09 -9.88 -7.80
N LEU A 291 -20.96 -8.56 -7.64
CA LEU A 291 -21.89 -7.60 -8.23
C LEU A 291 -21.78 -7.51 -9.76
N LEU A 292 -20.61 -7.87 -10.32
CA LEU A 292 -20.37 -7.83 -11.76
C LEU A 292 -20.73 -9.13 -12.47
N GLY A 293 -20.59 -10.27 -11.80
CA GLY A 293 -21.07 -11.55 -12.29
C GLY A 293 -20.16 -12.73 -11.96
N VAL A 294 -20.49 -13.88 -12.56
CA VAL A 294 -19.87 -15.17 -12.21
C VAL A 294 -18.38 -15.23 -12.59
N LEU A 295 -18.00 -14.70 -13.75
CA LEU A 295 -16.60 -14.78 -14.22
C LEU A 295 -15.64 -13.96 -13.34
N PRO A 296 -15.89 -12.65 -13.07
CA PRO A 296 -15.08 -11.90 -12.11
C PRO A 296 -15.04 -12.54 -10.73
N ALA A 297 -16.16 -13.13 -10.27
CA ALA A 297 -16.22 -13.80 -8.97
C ALA A 297 -15.30 -15.03 -8.91
N ILE A 298 -15.24 -15.84 -9.96
CA ILE A 298 -14.32 -16.99 -10.04
C ILE A 298 -12.88 -16.51 -10.02
N GLU A 299 -12.55 -15.50 -10.84
CA GLU A 299 -11.21 -14.92 -10.88
C GLU A 299 -10.78 -14.39 -9.51
N GLN A 300 -11.65 -13.63 -8.85
CA GLN A 300 -11.36 -13.07 -7.54
C GLN A 300 -11.22 -14.15 -6.48
N CYS A 301 -11.99 -15.25 -6.54
CA CYS A 301 -11.81 -16.39 -5.66
C CYS A 301 -10.41 -17.01 -5.80
N VAL A 302 -9.92 -17.16 -7.04
CA VAL A 302 -8.57 -17.68 -7.31
C VAL A 302 -7.51 -16.72 -6.77
N LEU A 303 -7.67 -15.41 -6.99
CA LEU A 303 -6.75 -14.40 -6.51
C LEU A 303 -6.69 -14.37 -4.98
N VAL A 304 -7.85 -14.40 -4.31
CA VAL A 304 -7.95 -14.46 -2.84
C VAL A 304 -7.30 -15.72 -2.29
N ALA A 305 -7.53 -16.89 -2.91
CA ALA A 305 -6.88 -18.13 -2.50
C ALA A 305 -5.34 -18.05 -2.62
N ALA A 306 -4.83 -17.47 -3.72
CA ALA A 306 -3.40 -17.27 -3.92
C ALA A 306 -2.81 -16.32 -2.88
N VAL A 307 -3.48 -15.20 -2.59
CA VAL A 307 -3.05 -14.23 -1.57
C VAL A 307 -3.06 -14.86 -0.17
N ILE A 308 -4.09 -15.62 0.19
CA ILE A 308 -4.15 -16.36 1.46
C ILE A 308 -2.98 -17.34 1.58
N ALA A 309 -2.65 -18.06 0.50
CA ALA A 309 -1.49 -18.95 0.48
C ALA A 309 -0.18 -18.18 0.74
N VAL A 310 0.01 -17.02 0.09
CA VAL A 310 1.17 -16.15 0.34
C VAL A 310 1.24 -15.69 1.79
N LEU A 311 0.11 -15.28 2.39
CA LEU A 311 0.04 -14.86 3.80
C LEU A 311 0.41 -16.00 4.75
N ILE A 312 -0.06 -17.23 4.48
CA ILE A 312 0.30 -18.43 5.24
C ILE A 312 1.81 -18.70 5.13
N VAL A 313 2.38 -18.61 3.93
CA VAL A 313 3.82 -18.80 3.72
C VAL A 313 4.63 -17.72 4.44
N ALA A 314 4.25 -16.45 4.34
CA ALA A 314 4.89 -15.33 5.02
C ALA A 314 4.89 -15.53 6.55
N TYR A 315 3.76 -15.95 7.11
CA TYR A 315 3.63 -16.26 8.52
C TYR A 315 4.53 -17.42 8.96
N ARG A 316 4.56 -18.52 8.18
CA ARG A 316 5.41 -19.69 8.45
C ARG A 316 6.90 -19.35 8.37
N MET A 317 7.34 -18.71 7.28
CA MET A 317 8.73 -18.28 7.08
C MET A 317 9.22 -17.40 8.22
N ARG A 318 8.40 -16.44 8.62
CA ARG A 318 8.72 -15.56 9.74
C ARG A 318 8.81 -16.30 11.08
N ARG A 319 7.94 -17.28 11.33
CA ARG A 319 7.97 -18.10 12.55
C ARG A 319 9.27 -18.91 12.64
N HIS A 320 9.69 -19.58 11.56
CA HIS A 320 10.87 -20.43 11.55
C HIS A 320 12.18 -19.70 11.93
N VAL A 321 12.33 -18.42 11.57
CA VAL A 321 13.53 -17.64 11.89
C VAL A 321 13.59 -17.16 13.36
N GLY A 322 12.50 -17.30 14.12
CA GLY A 322 12.43 -16.84 15.52
C GLY A 322 12.38 -17.94 16.57
N ALA A 323 12.50 -19.22 16.20
CA ALA A 323 12.64 -20.29 17.18
C ALA A 323 14.05 -20.24 17.78
N PRO A 324 14.22 -20.25 19.12
CA PRO A 324 15.54 -20.41 19.70
C PRO A 324 16.13 -21.73 19.21
N VAL A 325 17.34 -21.68 18.65
CA VAL A 325 18.13 -22.88 18.36
C VAL A 325 18.27 -23.62 19.69
N ARG A 326 17.64 -24.79 19.81
CA ARG A 326 17.88 -25.69 20.95
C ARG A 326 19.35 -26.06 20.88
N VAL A 327 20.16 -25.50 21.79
CA VAL A 327 21.51 -25.99 22.01
C VAL A 327 21.34 -27.38 22.62
N PRO A 328 21.89 -28.46 22.02
CA PRO A 328 21.91 -29.76 22.68
C PRO A 328 22.63 -29.60 24.01
N ALA A 329 22.01 -30.04 25.11
CA ALA A 329 22.73 -30.22 26.35
C ALA A 329 23.86 -31.22 26.07
N LEU A 330 25.10 -30.78 26.28
CA LEU A 330 26.27 -31.65 26.35
C LEU A 330 26.27 -32.39 27.68
#